data_AF-A0AAN7J167-F1
#
_entry.id   AF-A0AAN7J167-F1
#
_cell.length_a   1.000
_cell.length_b   1.000
_cell.length_c   1.000
_cell.angle_alpha   90.00
_cell.angle_beta   90.00
_cell.angle_gamma   90.00
#
_symmetry.space_group_name_H-M   'P 1'
#
loop_
_entity.id
_entity.type
_entity.pdbx_description
1 polymer ?
#
loop_
_entity_poly.entity_id
_entity_poly.type
_entity_poly.pdbx_seq_one_letter_code
_entity_poly.pdbx_strand_id
1 'polypeptide(L)'
;MATQFVLRSTFLLLLTCGLAAAAATPPNAKPGCKADCGNVTSIPYPFGIGPGCYMDDWFEIVCNGTGAFLKRINMEVLQLTISSDESVTDRVLVKSPIIYWNCYNNRSGGTVNLAGSPFVFSSYVNKFTAVGCDNFATMTAIEPMVVGCKS
;
A
#
# COMPACT_ATOMS: atom_id res chain seq x y z
N MET A 1 -40.44 46.09 0.66
CA MET A 1 -40.22 45.12 1.77
C MET A 1 -40.22 43.69 1.26
N ALA A 2 -41.21 43.23 0.48
CA ALA A 2 -41.25 41.87 -0.07
C ALA A 2 -40.03 41.49 -0.93
N THR A 3 -39.49 42.40 -1.74
CA THR A 3 -38.32 42.15 -2.62
C THR A 3 -37.02 41.88 -1.86
N GLN A 4 -36.81 42.53 -0.70
CA GLN A 4 -35.65 42.27 0.15
C GLN A 4 -35.74 40.92 0.87
N PHE A 5 -36.95 40.48 1.23
CA PHE A 5 -37.17 39.16 1.81
C PHE A 5 -36.88 38.05 0.80
N VAL A 6 -37.31 38.20 -0.45
CA VAL A 6 -37.04 37.23 -1.53
C VAL A 6 -35.55 37.13 -1.85
N LEU A 7 -34.82 38.24 -1.92
CA LEU A 7 -33.37 38.21 -2.16
C LEU A 7 -32.59 37.50 -1.05
N ARG A 8 -32.98 37.70 0.22
CA ARG A 8 -32.32 37.05 1.37
C ARG A 8 -32.60 35.55 1.41
N SER A 9 -33.81 35.11 1.11
CA SER A 9 -34.14 33.68 1.08
C SER A 9 -33.49 32.97 -0.10
N THR A 10 -33.36 33.60 -1.27
CA THR A 10 -32.61 33.02 -2.41
C THR A 10 -31.10 32.93 -2.13
N PHE A 11 -30.52 33.90 -1.41
CA PHE A 11 -29.11 33.89 -1.05
C PHE A 11 -28.77 32.80 -0.02
N LEU A 12 -29.67 32.55 0.95
CA LEU A 12 -29.52 31.43 1.89
C LEU A 12 -29.63 30.06 1.18
N LEU A 13 -30.54 29.90 0.21
CA LEU A 13 -30.67 28.65 -0.55
C LEU A 13 -29.44 28.36 -1.44
N LEU A 14 -28.80 29.41 -1.98
CA LEU A 14 -27.56 29.26 -2.74
C LEU A 14 -26.36 28.90 -1.84
N LEU A 15 -26.33 29.41 -0.60
CA LEU A 15 -25.30 29.05 0.38
C LEU A 15 -25.40 27.58 0.85
N THR A 16 -26.61 27.03 0.97
CA THR A 16 -26.79 25.64 1.42
C THR A 16 -26.56 24.60 0.32
N CYS A 17 -26.61 25.00 -0.95
CA CYS A 17 -26.36 24.10 -2.09
C CYS A 17 -24.86 23.82 -2.32
N GLY A 18 -23.97 24.64 -1.76
CA GLY A 18 -22.51 24.53 -1.93
C GLY A 18 -21.79 23.51 -1.03
N LEU A 19 -22.46 22.90 -0.05
CA LEU A 19 -21.87 21.93 0.88
C LEU A 19 -22.36 20.50 0.61
N ALA A 20 -22.24 20.02 -0.62
CA ALA A 20 -22.13 18.59 -0.84
C ALA A 20 -20.67 18.20 -0.60
N ALA A 21 -20.29 18.01 0.67
CA ALA A 21 -19.05 17.32 0.99
C ALA A 21 -19.19 15.89 0.43
N ALA A 22 -18.51 15.61 -0.68
CA ALA A 22 -18.33 14.24 -1.14
C ALA A 22 -17.54 13.52 -0.04
N ALA A 23 -18.24 12.79 0.82
CA ALA A 23 -17.58 11.88 1.74
C ALA A 23 -16.83 10.86 0.89
N ALA A 24 -15.52 11.01 0.85
CA ALA A 24 -14.59 10.05 0.27
C ALA A 24 -14.87 8.67 0.89
N THR A 25 -15.60 7.81 0.19
CA THR A 25 -15.77 6.42 0.59
C THR A 25 -14.40 5.76 0.51
N PRO A 26 -13.95 5.05 1.57
CA PRO A 26 -12.68 4.35 1.51
C PRO A 26 -12.67 3.41 0.28
N PRO A 27 -11.52 3.27 -0.40
CA PRO A 27 -11.42 2.34 -1.50
C PRO A 27 -11.77 0.94 -1.00
N ASN A 28 -12.71 0.30 -1.69
CA ASN A 28 -13.22 -1.00 -1.34
C ASN A 28 -12.64 -2.06 -2.28
N ALA A 29 -12.81 -3.33 -1.92
CA ALA A 29 -12.58 -4.42 -2.85
C ALA A 29 -13.40 -4.21 -4.12
N LYS A 30 -12.89 -4.69 -5.26
CA LYS A 30 -13.65 -4.69 -6.51
C LYS A 30 -15.00 -5.43 -6.29
N PRO A 31 -16.14 -4.93 -6.81
CA PRO A 31 -17.43 -5.58 -6.63
C PRO A 31 -17.40 -7.06 -7.04
N GLY A 32 -17.91 -7.93 -6.17
CA GLY A 32 -17.89 -9.39 -6.37
C GLY A 32 -16.58 -10.10 -5.97
N CYS A 33 -15.59 -9.36 -5.47
CA CYS A 33 -14.32 -9.92 -5.00
C CYS A 33 -14.26 -10.05 -3.49
N LYS A 34 -13.47 -11.01 -3.01
CA LYS A 34 -13.22 -11.18 -1.59
C LYS A 34 -12.42 -10.00 -1.05
N ALA A 35 -12.87 -9.43 0.07
CA ALA A 35 -12.29 -8.24 0.67
C ALA A 35 -11.35 -8.53 1.86
N ASP A 36 -11.21 -9.78 2.28
CA ASP A 36 -10.45 -10.16 3.47
C ASP A 36 -9.61 -11.43 3.28
N CYS A 37 -8.55 -11.55 4.08
CA CYS A 37 -7.77 -12.75 4.24
C CYS A 37 -7.02 -12.76 5.59
N GLY A 38 -7.43 -13.65 6.50
CA GLY A 38 -6.82 -13.75 7.83
C GLY A 38 -6.94 -12.43 8.60
N ASN A 39 -5.80 -11.86 8.98
CA ASN A 39 -5.74 -10.58 9.71
C ASN A 39 -5.89 -9.35 8.80
N VAL A 40 -5.81 -9.51 7.48
CA VAL A 40 -6.04 -8.43 6.52
C VAL A 40 -7.53 -8.37 6.24
N THR A 41 -8.26 -7.50 6.94
CA THR A 41 -9.73 -7.43 6.89
C THR A 41 -10.28 -6.53 5.78
N SER A 42 -9.42 -5.74 5.13
CA SER A 42 -9.79 -4.88 4.01
C SER A 42 -8.73 -4.94 2.91
N ILE A 43 -9.12 -5.50 1.76
CA ILE A 43 -8.33 -5.62 0.54
C ILE A 43 -8.96 -4.70 -0.51
N PRO A 44 -8.47 -3.46 -0.63
CA PRO A 44 -8.99 -2.51 -1.60
C PRO A 44 -8.45 -2.77 -3.01
N TYR A 45 -9.24 -2.45 -4.04
CA TYR A 45 -8.72 -2.33 -5.40
C TYR A 45 -7.60 -1.26 -5.42
N PRO A 46 -6.46 -1.47 -6.11
CA PRO A 46 -6.16 -2.46 -7.15
C PRO A 46 -5.77 -3.87 -6.68
N PHE A 47 -5.70 -4.13 -5.38
CA PHE A 47 -5.42 -5.45 -4.84
C PHE A 47 -6.65 -6.35 -4.89
N GLY A 48 -6.44 -7.65 -5.03
CA GLY A 48 -7.52 -8.60 -5.02
C GLY A 48 -7.09 -10.06 -4.98
N ILE A 49 -8.04 -10.91 -4.59
CA ILE A 49 -7.86 -12.36 -4.50
C ILE A 49 -8.63 -13.02 -5.63
N GLY A 50 -7.92 -13.79 -6.45
CA GLY A 50 -8.49 -14.59 -7.53
C GLY A 50 -8.63 -13.83 -8.87
N PRO A 51 -8.90 -14.57 -9.96
CA PRO A 51 -8.91 -14.00 -11.31
C PRO A 51 -9.90 -12.86 -11.48
N GLY A 52 -9.46 -11.76 -12.09
CA GLY A 52 -10.29 -10.59 -12.37
C GLY A 52 -10.55 -9.68 -11.17
N CYS A 53 -9.94 -9.93 -10.01
CA CYS A 53 -10.12 -9.11 -8.80
C CYS A 53 -9.02 -8.09 -8.54
N TYR A 54 -7.88 -8.20 -9.23
CA TYR A 54 -6.74 -7.31 -9.13
C TYR A 54 -6.49 -6.58 -10.46
N MET A 55 -5.78 -5.45 -10.41
CA MET A 55 -5.46 -4.65 -11.60
C MET A 55 -4.43 -5.34 -12.52
N ASP A 56 -3.37 -5.89 -11.93
CA ASP A 56 -2.32 -6.65 -12.61
C ASP A 56 -1.64 -7.62 -11.64
N ASP A 57 -0.76 -8.48 -12.14
CA ASP A 57 -0.10 -9.56 -11.40
C ASP A 57 0.72 -9.10 -10.18
N TRP A 58 1.13 -7.82 -10.10
CA TRP A 58 1.79 -7.27 -8.92
C TRP A 58 0.83 -7.03 -7.76
N PHE A 59 -0.46 -6.87 -8.04
CA PHE A 59 -1.51 -6.62 -7.05
C PHE A 59 -2.28 -7.90 -6.64
N GLU A 60 -1.91 -9.06 -7.18
CA GLU A 60 -2.53 -10.33 -6.82
C GLU A 60 -2.17 -10.73 -5.37
N ILE A 61 -3.21 -10.92 -4.56
CA ILE A 61 -3.11 -11.47 -3.21
C ILE A 61 -3.48 -12.95 -3.22
N VAL A 62 -2.60 -13.77 -2.68
CA VAL A 62 -2.89 -15.17 -2.38
C VAL A 62 -3.18 -15.30 -0.89
N CYS A 63 -4.34 -15.85 -0.58
CA CYS A 63 -4.70 -16.22 0.78
C CYS A 63 -4.32 -17.68 1.01
N ASN A 64 -3.32 -17.93 1.84
CA ASN A 64 -3.03 -19.28 2.32
C ASN A 64 -3.46 -19.38 3.80
N GLY A 65 -3.53 -20.60 4.35
CA GLY A 65 -3.97 -20.81 5.74
C GLY A 65 -3.12 -20.10 6.80
N THR A 66 -1.99 -19.48 6.42
CA THR A 66 -1.11 -18.72 7.31
C THR A 66 -1.24 -17.20 7.18
N GLY A 67 -1.84 -16.69 6.10
CA GLY A 67 -2.00 -15.25 5.89
C GLY A 67 -2.23 -14.83 4.43
N ALA A 68 -2.18 -13.51 4.21
CA ALA A 68 -2.29 -12.88 2.90
C ALA A 68 -0.89 -12.59 2.34
N PHE A 69 -0.65 -12.87 1.05
CA PHE A 69 0.67 -12.71 0.44
C PHE A 69 0.58 -11.99 -0.90
N LEU A 70 1.48 -11.02 -1.14
CA LEU A 70 1.72 -10.52 -2.50
C LEU A 70 2.39 -11.62 -3.31
N LYS A 71 1.66 -12.18 -4.28
CA LYS A 71 2.06 -13.42 -4.96
C LYS A 71 3.42 -13.32 -5.65
N ARG A 72 3.66 -12.24 -6.39
CA ARG A 72 4.84 -12.10 -7.26
C ARG A 72 6.16 -12.05 -6.49
N ILE A 73 6.13 -11.54 -5.26
CA ILE A 73 7.31 -11.37 -4.38
C ILE A 73 7.26 -12.21 -3.11
N ASN A 74 6.21 -13.01 -2.96
CA ASN A 74 5.97 -13.92 -1.83
C ASN A 74 6.18 -13.27 -0.45
N MET A 75 5.70 -12.04 -0.29
CA MET A 75 5.76 -11.31 0.99
C MET A 75 4.40 -11.27 1.66
N GLU A 76 4.38 -11.59 2.96
CA GLU A 76 3.17 -11.52 3.79
C GLU A 76 2.70 -10.07 3.92
N VAL A 77 1.44 -9.82 3.57
CA VAL A 77 0.78 -8.52 3.72
C VAL A 77 0.27 -8.40 5.14
N LEU A 78 0.68 -7.35 5.82
CA LEU A 78 0.22 -7.01 7.16
C LEU A 78 -0.89 -5.97 7.12
N GLN A 79 -0.78 -5.00 6.20
CA GLN A 79 -1.77 -3.92 6.06
C GLN A 79 -1.73 -3.31 4.66
N LEU A 80 -2.90 -2.98 4.13
CA LEU A 80 -3.07 -2.19 2.92
C LEU A 80 -3.68 -0.86 3.31
N THR A 81 -3.11 0.24 2.84
CA THR A 81 -3.66 1.59 3.03
C THR A 81 -3.72 2.24 1.68
N ILE A 82 -4.94 2.43 1.20
CA ILE A 82 -5.23 3.23 0.02
C ILE A 82 -6.25 4.26 0.46
N SER A 83 -6.06 5.51 0.07
CA SER A 83 -6.95 6.59 0.43
C SER A 83 -7.26 7.45 -0.78
N SER A 84 -8.49 7.95 -0.86
CA SER A 84 -8.82 9.05 -1.77
C SER A 84 -8.44 10.42 -1.19
N ASP A 85 -7.99 10.47 0.07
CA ASP A 85 -7.42 11.66 0.68
C ASP A 85 -5.95 11.81 0.26
N GLU A 86 -5.65 12.83 -0.54
CA GLU A 86 -4.30 13.12 -1.05
C GLU A 86 -3.26 13.39 0.06
N SER A 87 -3.70 13.69 1.28
CA SER A 87 -2.79 13.83 2.43
C SER A 87 -2.25 12.48 2.94
N VAL A 88 -2.86 11.36 2.54
CA VAL A 88 -2.47 10.02 2.96
C VAL A 88 -1.73 9.32 1.83
N THR A 89 -0.47 9.01 2.06
CA THR A 89 0.31 8.20 1.10
C THR A 89 -0.15 6.75 1.10
N ASP A 90 -0.57 6.29 -0.08
CA ASP A 90 -0.86 4.88 -0.35
C ASP A 90 0.36 4.01 -0.06
N ARG A 91 0.14 2.90 0.65
CA ARG A 91 1.23 2.00 1.05
C ARG A 91 0.75 0.59 1.32
N VAL A 92 1.68 -0.34 1.16
CA VAL A 92 1.53 -1.73 1.56
C VAL A 92 2.57 -2.03 2.63
N LEU A 93 2.12 -2.44 3.81
CA LEU A 93 2.99 -2.92 4.86
C LEU A 93 3.15 -4.43 4.70
N VAL A 94 4.39 -4.88 4.55
CA VAL A 94 4.74 -6.29 4.35
C VAL A 94 5.75 -6.77 5.37
N LYS A 95 5.77 -8.08 5.60
CA LYS A 95 6.83 -8.74 6.36
C LYS A 95 8.04 -9.00 5.46
N SER A 96 9.02 -8.11 5.55
CA SER A 96 10.27 -8.24 4.80
C SER A 96 11.10 -9.44 5.32
N PRO A 97 11.70 -10.25 4.42
CA PRO A 97 12.59 -11.33 4.84
C PRO A 97 13.89 -10.77 5.44
N ILE A 98 14.44 -11.49 6.41
CA ILE A 98 15.80 -11.22 6.89
C ILE A 98 16.78 -11.84 5.90
N ILE A 99 17.55 -10.99 5.22
CA ILE A 99 18.60 -11.41 4.29
C ILE A 99 19.89 -11.62 5.09
N TYR A 100 20.48 -12.79 4.95
CA TYR A 100 21.76 -13.13 5.54
C TYR A 100 22.65 -13.81 4.49
N TRP A 101 23.95 -13.60 4.61
CA TRP A 101 24.96 -14.12 3.71
C TRP A 101 26.08 -14.74 4.55
N ASN A 102 26.61 -15.90 4.15
CA ASN A 102 27.68 -16.62 4.86
C ASN A 102 27.38 -17.01 6.32
N CYS A 103 26.12 -17.18 6.71
CA CYS A 103 25.78 -17.79 8.00
C CYS A 103 25.86 -19.32 7.92
N TYR A 104 26.50 -19.95 8.91
CA TYR A 104 26.68 -21.41 8.98
C TYR A 104 25.31 -22.12 8.92
N ASN A 105 25.15 -23.09 8.01
CA ASN A 105 23.96 -23.92 7.77
C ASN A 105 22.70 -23.27 7.19
N ASN A 106 22.73 -22.13 6.48
CA ASN A 106 21.46 -21.61 5.94
C ASN A 106 21.52 -20.90 4.59
N ARG A 107 20.43 -21.08 3.84
CA ARG A 107 20.19 -20.62 2.46
C ARG A 107 20.32 -19.11 2.37
N SER A 108 21.00 -18.59 1.35
CA SER A 108 21.00 -17.16 1.02
C SER A 108 19.57 -16.61 1.10
N GLY A 109 19.31 -15.69 2.04
CA GLY A 109 18.00 -15.04 2.13
C GLY A 109 17.70 -14.37 0.80
N GLY A 110 16.55 -14.68 0.20
CA GLY A 110 16.20 -14.20 -1.14
C GLY A 110 16.17 -12.68 -1.21
N THR A 111 16.82 -12.10 -2.22
CA THR A 111 16.70 -10.68 -2.53
C THR A 111 15.29 -10.38 -3.01
N VAL A 112 14.68 -9.30 -2.51
CA VAL A 112 13.40 -8.79 -3.02
C VAL A 112 13.69 -7.97 -4.27
N ASN A 113 13.11 -8.38 -5.41
CA ASN A 113 13.25 -7.67 -6.68
C ASN A 113 11.96 -6.95 -7.05
N LEU A 114 11.97 -5.61 -6.97
CA LEU A 114 10.87 -4.73 -7.36
C LEU A 114 11.02 -4.14 -8.77
N ALA A 115 12.01 -4.59 -9.56
CA ALA A 115 12.22 -4.09 -10.91
C ALA A 115 10.99 -4.35 -11.80
N GLY A 116 10.52 -3.30 -12.49
CA GLY A 116 9.30 -3.34 -13.30
C GLY A 116 8.00 -3.45 -12.49
N SER A 117 8.06 -3.24 -11.17
CA SER A 117 6.88 -3.15 -10.30
C SER A 117 6.40 -1.72 -10.15
N PRO A 118 5.11 -1.52 -9.81
CA PRO A 118 4.59 -0.22 -9.41
C PRO A 118 4.98 0.17 -7.97
N PHE A 119 5.73 -0.68 -7.25
CA PHE A 119 6.11 -0.48 -5.86
C PHE A 119 7.53 0.06 -5.73
N VAL A 120 7.70 0.93 -4.75
CA VAL A 120 9.00 1.43 -4.30
C VAL A 120 9.12 1.29 -2.79
N PHE A 121 10.33 1.15 -2.29
CA PHE A 121 10.55 1.19 -0.85
C PHE A 121 10.39 2.63 -0.36
N SER A 122 9.53 2.84 0.64
CA SER A 122 9.40 4.13 1.32
C SER A 122 10.73 4.56 1.93
N SER A 123 11.23 5.74 1.54
CA SER A 123 12.45 6.34 2.08
C SER A 123 12.27 6.93 3.49
N TYR A 124 11.02 7.14 3.92
CA TYR A 124 10.70 7.78 5.20
C TYR A 124 10.31 6.77 6.29
N VAL A 125 9.69 5.65 5.90
CA VAL A 125 9.13 4.68 6.85
C VAL A 125 10.02 3.44 7.01
N ASN A 126 10.79 3.09 5.97
CA ASN A 126 11.67 1.93 6.06
C ASN A 126 13.01 2.29 6.70
N LYS A 127 13.48 1.39 7.57
CA LYS A 127 14.84 1.42 8.11
C LYS A 127 15.63 0.26 7.56
N PHE A 128 16.66 0.55 6.77
CA PHE A 128 17.60 -0.45 6.28
C PHE A 128 18.75 -0.60 7.29
N THR A 129 19.00 -1.82 7.76
CA THR A 129 20.05 -2.11 8.75
C THR A 129 20.84 -3.32 8.30
N ALA A 130 22.17 -3.23 8.35
CA ALA A 130 23.09 -4.36 8.16
C ALA A 130 23.89 -4.56 9.44
N VAL A 131 24.11 -5.83 9.83
CA VAL A 131 24.85 -6.20 11.04
C VAL A 131 25.84 -7.30 10.69
N GLY A 132 27.10 -7.15 11.12
CA GLY A 132 28.16 -8.16 10.97
C GLY A 132 29.53 -7.51 10.77
N CYS A 133 30.48 -8.25 10.20
CA CYS A 133 31.83 -7.75 9.87
C CYS A 133 32.03 -7.78 8.35
N ASP A 134 32.52 -6.67 7.77
CA ASP A 134 32.78 -6.53 6.33
C ASP A 134 31.57 -6.86 5.42
N ASN A 135 30.35 -6.69 5.95
CA ASN A 135 29.13 -6.85 5.19
C ASN A 135 28.87 -5.61 4.33
N PHE A 136 28.58 -5.82 3.05
CA PHE A 136 28.07 -4.80 2.15
C PHE A 136 26.61 -5.12 1.81
N ALA A 137 25.71 -4.20 2.12
CA ALA A 137 24.29 -4.36 1.87
C ALA A 137 23.74 -3.13 1.15
N THR A 138 22.91 -3.35 0.13
CA THR A 138 22.31 -2.29 -0.68
C THR A 138 20.82 -2.53 -0.88
N MET A 139 20.05 -1.45 -0.81
CA MET A 139 18.64 -1.40 -1.19
C MET A 139 18.50 -0.51 -2.42
N THR A 140 18.12 -1.12 -3.53
CA THR A 140 17.81 -0.47 -4.81
C THR A 140 16.29 -0.35 -4.98
N ALA A 141 15.81 0.40 -5.96
CA ALA A 141 14.38 0.77 -6.13
C ALA A 141 13.84 1.74 -5.05
N ILE A 142 14.70 2.68 -4.63
CA ILE A 142 14.34 3.87 -3.86
C ILE A 142 14.62 5.08 -4.76
N GLU A 143 14.13 5.13 -6.01
CA GLU A 143 14.54 6.21 -6.93
C GLU A 143 14.28 7.61 -6.34
N PRO A 144 15.24 8.56 -6.44
CA PRO A 144 16.56 8.50 -7.10
C PRO A 144 17.72 8.02 -6.20
N MET A 145 17.44 7.48 -5.03
CA MET A 145 18.39 7.11 -4.00
C MET A 145 18.81 5.63 -4.08
N VAL A 146 20.08 5.37 -3.74
CA VAL A 146 20.56 4.05 -3.37
C VAL A 146 20.98 4.14 -1.92
N VAL A 147 20.39 3.30 -1.07
CA VAL A 147 20.75 3.23 0.36
C VAL A 147 21.61 2.00 0.56
N GLY A 148 22.73 2.15 1.27
CA GLY A 148 23.62 1.05 1.57
C GLY A 148 24.28 1.17 2.93
N CYS A 149 24.77 0.04 3.43
CA CYS A 149 25.53 -0.05 4.66
C CYS A 149 26.79 -0.87 4.42
N LYS A 150 27.90 -0.43 5.02
CA LYS A 150 29.11 -1.22 5.19
C LYS A 150 29.37 -1.35 6.68
N SER A 151 29.53 -2.58 7.18
CA SER A 151 29.88 -2.86 8.58
C SER A 151 31.38 -2.97 8.77
#